data_AF-A0A536A1F7-F1
#
_entry.id   AF-A0A536A1F7-F1
#
_cell.length_a   1.000
_cell.length_b   1.000
_cell.length_c   1.000
_cell.angle_alpha   90.00
_cell.angle_beta   90.00
_cell.angle_gamma   90.00
#
_symmetry.space_group_name_H-M   'P 1'
#
loop_
_entity.id
_entity.type
_entity.pdbx_description
1 polymer ?
#
loop_
_entity_poly.entity_id
_entity_poly.type
_entity_poly.pdbx_seq_one_letter_code
_entity_poly.pdbx_strand_id
1 'polypeptide(L)'
;MPEQPSSPPRARLIFDPAEFNYDFGPDHPLRGRRLISLMDLLETSGLWQSENEQTRLPSRAATIEELSLNHTTEYIEAVQRL
;
A
#
# COMPACT_ATOMS: atom_id res chain seq x y z
N MET A 1 -20.44 12.20 31.36
CA MET A 1 -20.89 10.89 30.82
C MET A 1 -19.64 10.10 30.49
N PRO A 2 -19.54 8.81 30.82
CA PRO A 2 -18.38 8.03 30.40
C PRO A 2 -18.46 7.85 28.88
N GLU A 3 -17.39 8.21 28.17
CA GLU A 3 -17.23 7.90 26.75
C GLU A 3 -17.32 6.38 26.57
N GLN A 4 -18.29 5.95 25.76
CA GLN A 4 -18.38 4.55 25.35
C GLN A 4 -17.20 4.24 24.41
N PRO A 5 -16.53 3.08 24.54
CA PRO A 5 -15.46 2.73 23.62
C PRO A 5 -16.01 2.64 22.20
N SER A 6 -15.47 3.46 21.30
CA SER A 6 -15.84 3.46 19.89
C SER A 6 -15.60 2.07 19.30
N SER A 7 -16.55 1.55 18.53
CA SER A 7 -16.38 0.28 17.81
C SER A 7 -15.10 0.30 16.96
N PRO A 8 -14.40 -0.84 16.81
CA PRO A 8 -13.19 -0.90 16.01
C PRO A 8 -13.47 -0.47 14.57
N PRO A 9 -12.49 0.17 13.90
CA PRO A 9 -12.66 0.60 12.52
C PRO A 9 -12.95 -0.60 11.61
N ARG A 10 -13.95 -0.43 10.73
CA ARG A 10 -14.39 -1.48 9.79
C ARG A 10 -13.50 -1.59 8.54
N ALA A 11 -12.60 -0.63 8.36
CA ALA A 11 -11.68 -0.55 7.24
C ALA A 11 -10.29 -0.14 7.74
N ARG A 12 -9.25 -0.69 7.11
CA ARG A 12 -7.86 -0.31 7.32
C ARG A 12 -7.17 -0.12 5.98
N LEU A 13 -6.16 0.73 5.94
CA LEU A 13 -5.37 1.03 4.74
C LEU A 13 -3.99 0.38 4.83
N ILE A 14 -3.63 -0.39 3.80
CA ILE A 14 -2.27 -0.89 3.59
C ILE A 14 -1.57 0.07 2.63
N PHE A 15 -0.42 0.56 3.04
CA PHE A 15 0.42 1.43 2.21
C PHE A 15 1.87 1.41 2.73
N ASP A 16 2.82 1.39 1.80
CA ASP A 16 4.24 1.60 2.07
C ASP A 16 4.77 2.84 1.31
N PRO A 17 5.36 3.84 1.98
CA PRO A 17 5.99 5.00 1.34
C PRO A 17 7.02 4.66 0.26
N ALA A 18 7.63 3.46 0.31
CA ALA A 18 8.53 2.99 -0.73
C ALA A 18 7.87 2.92 -2.12
N GLU A 19 6.54 2.73 -2.18
CA GLU A 19 5.78 2.70 -3.45
C GLU A 19 5.87 4.02 -4.23
N PHE A 20 6.13 5.14 -3.56
CA PHE A 20 6.30 6.44 -4.22
C PHE A 20 7.55 6.52 -5.11
N ASN A 21 8.54 5.67 -4.84
CA ASN A 21 9.83 5.70 -5.52
C ASN A 21 9.86 4.81 -6.77
N TYR A 22 8.80 4.06 -7.05
CA TYR A 22 8.77 3.18 -8.22
C TYR A 22 8.60 4.01 -9.51
N ASP A 23 9.65 4.03 -10.34
CA ASP A 23 9.66 4.69 -11.63
C ASP A 23 9.50 3.67 -12.78
N PHE A 24 8.41 3.79 -13.52
CA PHE A 24 8.15 2.96 -14.70
C PHE A 24 8.85 3.50 -15.97
N GLY A 25 9.55 4.63 -15.87
CA GLY A 25 10.22 5.30 -16.97
C GLY A 25 9.44 6.46 -17.57
N PRO A 26 10.11 7.32 -18.35
CA PRO A 26 9.56 8.60 -18.82
C PRO A 26 8.36 8.45 -19.76
N ASP A 27 8.26 7.35 -20.51
CA ASP A 27 7.19 7.15 -21.50
C ASP A 27 6.03 6.30 -20.98
N HIS A 28 6.13 5.76 -19.75
CA HIS A 28 5.12 4.86 -19.22
C HIS A 28 3.88 5.62 -18.72
N PRO A 29 2.64 5.20 -19.09
CA PRO A 29 1.42 5.92 -18.70
C PRO A 29 1.09 5.78 -17.20
N LEU A 30 1.48 4.68 -16.56
CA LEU A 30 1.32 4.49 -15.12
C LEU A 30 2.36 5.34 -14.38
N ARG A 31 1.89 6.36 -13.65
CA ARG A 31 2.74 7.26 -12.86
C ARG A 31 2.57 7.03 -11.37
N GLY A 32 3.68 6.92 -10.64
CA GLY A 32 3.68 6.82 -9.16
C GLY A 32 3.00 8.00 -8.47
N ARG A 33 3.04 9.20 -9.09
CA ARG A 33 2.38 10.42 -8.59
C ARG A 33 0.89 10.23 -8.28
N ARG A 34 0.19 9.30 -8.95
CA ARG A 34 -1.22 9.00 -8.66
C ARG A 34 -1.43 8.57 -7.20
N LEU A 35 -0.47 7.83 -6.63
CA LEU A 35 -0.56 7.31 -5.27
C LEU A 35 -0.29 8.42 -4.25
N ILE A 36 0.68 9.29 -4.54
CA ILE A 36 0.96 10.49 -3.73
C ILE A 36 -0.29 11.36 -3.65
N SER A 37 -0.93 11.64 -4.78
CA SER A 37 -2.17 12.43 -4.83
C SER A 37 -3.33 11.77 -4.09
N LEU A 38 -3.44 10.44 -4.11
CA LEU A 38 -4.44 9.72 -3.33
C LEU A 38 -4.20 9.88 -1.82
N MET A 39 -2.97 9.68 -1.35
CA MET A 39 -2.65 9.78 0.07
C MET A 39 -2.85 11.21 0.59
N ASP A 40 -2.41 12.22 -0.17
CA ASP A 40 -2.64 13.64 0.16
C ASP A 40 -4.15 13.97 0.25
N LEU A 41 -4.96 13.48 -0.70
CA LEU A 41 -6.41 13.66 -0.65
C LEU A 41 -7.04 13.02 0.58
N LEU A 42 -6.62 11.80 0.95
CA LEU A 42 -7.15 11.10 2.12
C LEU A 42 -6.82 11.82 3.43
N GLU A 43 -5.60 12.35 3.55
CA GLU A 43 -5.19 13.15 4.72
C GLU A 43 -5.91 14.50 4.79
N THR A 44 -5.93 15.25 3.69
CA THR A 44 -6.53 16.59 3.64
C THR A 44 -8.05 16.58 3.80
N SER A 45 -8.71 15.48 3.44
CA SER A 45 -10.15 15.27 3.67
C SER A 45 -10.48 14.75 5.08
N GLY A 46 -9.46 14.45 5.90
CA GLY A 46 -9.64 13.87 7.23
C GLY A 46 -10.17 12.43 7.22
N LEU A 47 -10.11 11.74 6.07
CA LEU A 47 -10.55 10.36 5.92
C LEU A 47 -9.51 9.34 6.41
N TRP A 48 -8.25 9.75 6.47
CA TRP A 48 -7.15 8.91 6.93
C TRP A 48 -6.03 9.75 7.54
N GLN A 49 -5.24 9.12 8.42
CA GLN A 49 -4.08 9.73 9.08
C GLN A 49 -2.97 8.67 9.14
N SER A 50 -1.77 9.00 8.65
CA SER A 50 -0.65 8.06 8.58
C SER A 50 -0.27 7.45 9.93
N GLU A 51 -0.30 8.25 10.98
CA GLU A 51 0.12 7.85 12.33
C GLU A 51 -0.98 7.13 13.13
N ASN A 52 -2.19 6.96 12.56
CA ASN A 52 -3.29 6.30 13.25
C ASN A 52 -3.17 4.77 13.14
N GLU A 53 -2.63 4.13 14.17
CA GLU A 53 -2.38 2.67 14.22
C GLU A 53 -3.66 1.82 14.12
N GLN A 54 -4.82 2.35 14.53
CA GLN A 54 -6.09 1.63 14.46
C GLN A 54 -6.57 1.46 13.01
N THR A 55 -6.25 2.42 12.13
CA THR A 55 -6.69 2.43 10.73
C THR A 55 -5.56 2.12 9.74
N ARG A 56 -4.30 2.31 10.12
CA ARG A 56 -3.14 1.89 9.32
C ARG A 56 -2.87 0.40 9.48
N LEU A 57 -2.57 -0.30 8.40
CA LEU A 57 -2.12 -1.69 8.41
C LEU A 57 -0.72 -1.76 7.73
N PRO A 58 0.34 -2.23 8.42
CA PRO A 58 1.67 -2.28 7.83
C PRO A 58 1.72 -3.27 6.66
N SER A 59 2.45 -2.89 5.61
CA SER A 59 2.78 -3.78 4.50
C SER A 59 3.99 -4.64 4.83
N ARG A 60 4.12 -5.77 4.14
CA ARG A 60 5.34 -6.58 4.07
C ARG A 60 5.51 -7.08 2.65
N ALA A 61 6.74 -7.40 2.27
CA ALA A 61 6.98 -8.14 1.04
C ALA A 61 6.23 -9.49 1.08
N ALA A 62 5.64 -9.85 -0.06
CA ALA A 62 5.08 -11.19 -0.26
C ALA A 62 6.23 -12.21 -0.32
N THR A 63 6.01 -13.41 0.21
CA THR A 63 7.01 -14.48 0.14
C THR A 63 7.00 -15.18 -1.22
N ILE A 64 8.04 -15.94 -1.54
CA ILE A 64 8.09 -16.71 -2.79
C ILE A 64 6.98 -17.76 -2.83
N GLU A 65 6.65 -18.37 -1.70
CA GLU A 65 5.55 -19.32 -1.59
C GLU A 65 4.21 -18.66 -1.91
N GLU A 66 3.98 -17.44 -1.42
CA GLU A 66 2.76 -16.67 -1.71
C GLU A 66 2.67 -16.27 -3.19
N LEU A 67 3.78 -15.81 -3.78
CA LEU A 67 3.83 -15.47 -5.21
C LEU A 67 3.59 -16.71 -6.08
N SER A 68 4.11 -17.87 -5.67
CA SER A 68 4.00 -19.14 -6.39
C SER A 68 2.59 -19.73 -6.38
N LEU A 69 1.65 -19.17 -5.61
CA LEU A 69 0.23 -19.57 -5.66
C LEU A 69 -0.42 -19.25 -7.02
N ASN A 70 0.09 -18.25 -7.75
CA ASN A 70 -0.47 -17.81 -9.03
C ASN A 70 0.57 -17.64 -10.15
N HIS A 71 1.87 -17.59 -9.82
CA HIS A 71 2.93 -17.37 -10.79
C HIS A 71 3.81 -18.62 -10.94
N THR A 72 4.37 -18.82 -12.13
CA THR A 72 5.37 -19.88 -12.34
C THR A 72 6.71 -19.47 -11.75
N THR A 73 7.51 -20.45 -11.35
CA THR A 73 8.86 -20.24 -10.83
C THR A 73 9.72 -19.44 -11.81
N GLU A 74 9.66 -19.77 -13.11
CA GLU A 74 10.46 -19.12 -14.14
C GLU A 74 10.15 -17.63 -14.27
N TYR A 75 8.87 -17.24 -14.11
CA TYR A 75 8.47 -15.83 -14.13
C TYR A 75 8.99 -15.09 -12.90
N ILE A 76 8.86 -15.67 -11.71
CA ILE A 76 9.36 -15.08 -10.47
C ILE A 76 10.88 -14.85 -10.56
N GLU A 77 11.63 -15.87 -10.99
CA GLU A 77 13.08 -15.77 -11.19
C GLU A 77 13.46 -14.74 -12.26
N ALA A 78 12.67 -14.58 -13.32
CA ALA A 78 12.92 -13.57 -14.33
C ALA A 78 12.77 -12.16 -13.76
N VAL A 79 11.71 -11.89 -12.99
CA VAL A 79 11.47 -10.58 -12.37
C VAL A 79 12.54 -10.23 -11.34
N GLN A 80 13.01 -11.19 -10.55
CA GLN A 80 14.05 -10.96 -9.53
C GLN A 80 15.43 -10.60 -10.09
N ARG A 81 15.65 -10.82 -11.39
CA ARG A 81 16.92 -10.52 -12.07
C ARG A 81 16.95 -9.13 -12.72
N LEU A 82 15.85 -8.38 -12.68
CA LEU A 82 15.73 -7.00 -13.17
C LEU A 82 16.21 -6.01 -12.11
#